data_AF-A0A3D3JY73-F1
#
_entry.id   AF-A0A3D3JY73-F1
#
_cell.length_a   1.000
_cell.length_b   1.000
_cell.length_c   1.000
_cell.angle_alpha   90.00
_cell.angle_beta   90.00
_cell.angle_gamma   90.00
#
_symmetry.space_group_name_H-M   'P 1'
#
loop_
_entity.id
_entity.type
_entity.pdbx_description
1 polymer ?
#
loop_
_entity_poly.entity_id
_entity_poly.type
_entity_poly.pdbx_seq_one_letter_code
_entity_poly.pdbx_strand_id
1 'polypeptide(L)'
;NFWWFWRTMFAFENWQSLLELKLYFHRFLHAIDGLNDLSSLVFPKYNQYDTFVVPLRKHLQELGVKIQFGTVAKDLDIEITGDKKTVRNIITEQKGSEVNIALRENDFVIVTTGSMTEDTRYG
;
A
#
# COMPACT_ATOMS: atom_id res chain seq x y z
N ASN A 1 -31.20 3.23 -6.44
CA ASN A 1 -30.34 4.18 -5.69
C ASN A 1 -29.08 3.52 -5.14
N PHE A 2 -29.17 2.38 -4.44
CA PHE A 2 -28.02 1.69 -3.84
C PHE A 2 -26.77 1.59 -4.75
N TRP A 3 -26.90 1.00 -5.95
CA TRP A 3 -25.74 0.79 -6.84
C TRP A 3 -25.04 2.10 -7.24
N TRP A 4 -25.79 3.18 -7.40
CA TRP A 4 -25.23 4.50 -7.69
C TRP A 4 -24.36 5.01 -6.54
N PHE A 5 -24.85 4.97 -5.31
CA PHE A 5 -24.07 5.39 -4.14
C PHE A 5 -22.84 4.51 -3.94
N TRP A 6 -23.02 3.19 -4.01
CA TRP A 6 -21.94 2.23 -3.82
C TRP A 6 -20.79 2.47 -4.81
N ARG A 7 -21.12 2.49 -6.11
CA ARG A 7 -20.11 2.55 -7.16
C ARG A 7 -19.35 3.87 -7.18
N THR A 8 -20.00 4.98 -6.81
CA THR A 8 -19.34 6.30 -6.78
C THR A 8 -18.48 6.49 -5.53
N MET A 9 -18.93 6.01 -4.36
CA MET A 9 -18.13 6.11 -3.13
C MET A 9 -16.85 5.29 -3.16
N PHE A 10 -16.92 4.07 -3.70
CA PHE A 10 -15.78 3.15 -3.74
C PHE A 10 -15.06 3.11 -5.09
N ALA A 11 -15.44 3.98 -6.04
CA ALA A 11 -14.94 3.97 -7.42
C ALA A 11 -14.99 2.56 -8.06
N PHE A 12 -16.12 1.88 -7.88
CA PHE A 12 -16.32 0.51 -8.31
C PHE A 12 -16.90 0.44 -9.73
N GLU A 13 -16.33 -0.40 -10.57
CA GLU A 13 -16.78 -0.60 -11.96
C GLU A 13 -17.56 -1.90 -12.15
N ASN A 14 -18.46 -1.92 -13.13
CA ASN A 14 -19.37 -3.04 -13.33
C ASN A 14 -18.67 -4.38 -13.69
N TRP A 15 -17.41 -4.32 -14.11
CA TRP A 15 -16.59 -5.49 -14.48
C TRP A 15 -15.57 -5.88 -13.39
N GLN A 16 -15.55 -5.20 -12.25
CA GLN A 16 -14.66 -5.53 -11.14
C GLN A 16 -15.18 -6.72 -10.31
N SER A 17 -14.32 -7.23 -9.43
CA SER A 17 -14.52 -8.48 -8.69
C SER A 17 -15.79 -8.48 -7.83
N LEU A 18 -16.75 -9.36 -8.15
CA LEU A 18 -17.94 -9.58 -7.33
C LEU A 18 -17.59 -10.07 -5.90
N LEU A 19 -16.44 -10.74 -5.73
CA LEU A 19 -15.98 -11.19 -4.42
C LEU A 19 -15.67 -9.99 -3.50
N GLU A 20 -15.04 -8.95 -4.02
CA GLU A 20 -14.76 -7.73 -3.24
C GLU A 20 -16.08 -7.09 -2.79
N LEU A 21 -17.06 -6.96 -3.69
CA LEU A 21 -18.39 -6.45 -3.33
C LEU A 21 -19.01 -7.24 -2.16
N LYS A 22 -18.93 -8.58 -2.19
CA LYS A 22 -19.42 -9.43 -1.10
C LYS A 22 -18.67 -9.16 0.22
N LEU A 23 -17.34 -9.07 0.20
CA LEU A 23 -16.53 -8.83 1.40
C LEU A 23 -16.86 -7.48 2.03
N TYR A 24 -17.02 -6.45 1.21
CA TYR A 24 -17.42 -5.13 1.65
C TYR A 24 -18.79 -5.13 2.34
N PHE A 25 -19.77 -5.88 1.83
CA PHE A 25 -21.07 -6.03 2.49
C PHE A 25 -20.95 -6.68 3.88
N HIS A 26 -20.17 -7.75 4.00
CA HIS A 26 -19.92 -8.36 5.31
C HIS A 26 -19.18 -7.41 6.26
N ARG A 27 -18.28 -6.57 5.74
CA ARG A 27 -17.48 -5.64 6.55
C ARG A 27 -18.30 -4.47 7.09
N PHE A 28 -19.18 -3.89 6.27
CA PHE A 28 -19.86 -2.62 6.57
C PHE A 28 -21.36 -2.75 6.79
N LEU A 29 -21.87 -3.97 7.05
CA LEU A 29 -23.30 -4.21 7.27
C LEU A 29 -23.91 -3.30 8.34
N HIS A 30 -23.18 -3.03 9.42
CA HIS A 30 -23.60 -2.17 10.53
C HIS A 30 -23.63 -0.67 10.21
N ALA A 31 -22.96 -0.26 9.12
CA ALA A 31 -22.81 1.13 8.70
C ALA A 31 -23.50 1.41 7.36
N ILE A 32 -24.32 0.46 6.86
CA ILE A 32 -24.94 0.51 5.54
C ILE A 32 -25.93 1.67 5.40
N ASP A 33 -26.58 2.06 6.50
CA ASP A 33 -27.49 3.20 6.52
C ASP A 33 -26.74 4.51 6.24
N GLY A 34 -25.49 4.63 6.68
CA GLY A 34 -24.64 5.80 6.47
C GLY A 34 -24.08 5.96 5.05
N LEU A 35 -24.43 5.05 4.12
CA LEU A 35 -24.04 5.15 2.70
C LEU A 35 -24.74 6.30 1.97
N ASN A 36 -25.93 6.71 2.41
CA ASN A 36 -26.71 7.74 1.72
C ASN A 36 -26.36 9.17 2.19
N ASP A 37 -25.81 9.33 3.39
CA ASP A 37 -25.58 10.61 4.05
C ASP A 37 -24.12 10.83 4.48
N LEU A 38 -23.25 9.83 4.25
CA LEU A 38 -21.82 9.83 4.60
C LEU A 38 -21.54 10.00 6.10
N SER A 39 -22.53 9.78 6.98
CA SER A 39 -22.41 9.93 8.43
C SER A 39 -21.36 9.00 9.06
N SER A 40 -21.10 7.87 8.43
CA SER A 40 -20.09 6.90 8.84
C SER A 40 -18.66 7.29 8.44
N LEU A 41 -18.46 8.36 7.66
CA LEU A 41 -17.15 8.80 7.20
C LEU A 41 -16.57 9.88 8.11
N VAL A 42 -15.32 9.70 8.51
CA VAL A 42 -14.56 10.68 9.30
C VAL A 42 -13.38 11.15 8.47
N PHE A 43 -13.25 12.47 8.33
CA PHE A 43 -12.20 13.08 7.53
C PHE A 43 -11.14 13.74 8.43
N PRO A 44 -9.85 13.63 8.05
CA PRO A 44 -8.80 14.42 8.67
C PRO A 44 -8.97 15.93 8.35
N LYS A 45 -8.29 16.77 9.15
CA LYS A 45 -8.30 18.23 8.96
C LYS A 45 -7.66 18.66 7.63
N TYR A 46 -6.57 18.00 7.22
CA TYR A 46 -5.87 18.24 5.95
C TYR A 46 -5.94 16.98 5.07
N ASN A 47 -5.18 16.94 3.98
CA ASN A 47 -5.04 15.70 3.20
C ASN A 47 -4.40 14.58 4.05
N GLN A 48 -4.52 13.34 3.58
CA GLN A 48 -4.02 12.16 4.30
C GLN A 48 -2.48 12.16 4.45
N TYR A 49 -1.75 12.73 3.48
CA TYR A 49 -0.31 12.81 3.53
C TYR A 49 0.16 13.71 4.69
N ASP A 50 -0.34 14.93 4.77
CA ASP A 50 0.04 15.88 5.81
C ASP A 50 -0.49 15.46 7.19
N THR A 51 -1.69 14.88 7.24
CA THR A 51 -2.31 14.52 8.53
C THR A 51 -1.74 13.23 9.13
N PHE A 52 -1.41 12.23 8.31
CA PHE A 52 -1.01 10.91 8.81
C PHE A 52 0.43 10.53 8.42
N VAL A 53 0.81 10.72 7.15
CA VAL A 53 2.12 10.26 6.65
C VAL A 53 3.27 11.11 7.23
N VAL A 54 3.14 12.44 7.22
CA VAL A 54 4.19 13.35 7.73
C VAL A 54 4.48 13.11 9.21
N PRO A 55 3.49 13.05 10.13
CA PRO A 55 3.75 12.77 11.54
C PRO A 55 4.38 11.39 11.77
N LEU A 56 3.87 10.35 11.10
CA LEU A 56 4.41 8.99 11.24
C LEU A 56 5.86 8.91 10.75
N ARG A 57 6.16 9.51 9.58
CA ARG A 57 7.51 9.58 9.04
C ARG A 57 8.47 10.24 10.04
N LYS A 58 8.08 11.39 10.60
CA LYS A 58 8.89 12.12 11.57
C LYS A 58 9.16 11.27 12.82
N HIS A 59 8.11 10.63 13.36
CA HIS A 59 8.23 9.76 14.52
C HIS A 59 9.20 8.59 14.29
N LEU A 60 9.12 7.92 13.14
CA LEU A 60 10.05 6.85 12.78
C LEU A 60 11.50 7.34 12.66
N GLN A 61 11.70 8.54 12.10
CA GLN A 61 13.03 9.15 12.00
C GLN A 61 13.62 9.50 13.38
N GLU A 62 12.78 9.96 14.32
CA GLU A 62 13.17 10.21 15.71
C GLU A 62 13.58 8.92 16.44
N LEU A 63 12.95 7.79 16.11
CA LEU A 63 13.34 6.45 16.58
C LEU A 63 14.59 5.89 15.87
N GLY A 64 15.17 6.64 14.92
CA GLY A 64 16.39 6.27 14.21
C GLY A 64 16.21 5.47 12.93
N VAL A 65 14.96 5.27 12.46
CA VAL A 65 14.68 4.56 11.20
C VAL A 65 15.33 5.28 10.02
N LYS A 66 15.99 4.52 9.14
CA LYS A 66 16.64 5.03 7.94
C LYS A 66 15.67 4.98 6.77
N ILE A 67 15.44 6.14 6.16
CA ILE A 67 14.62 6.26 4.94
C ILE A 67 15.55 6.58 3.77
N GLN A 68 15.54 5.73 2.76
CA GLN A 68 16.36 5.87 1.56
C GLN A 68 15.48 6.26 0.38
N PHE A 69 15.72 7.44 -0.18
CA PHE A 69 15.06 7.93 -1.40
C PHE A 69 15.92 7.64 -2.63
N GLY A 70 15.33 7.72 -3.83
CA GLY A 70 16.07 7.50 -5.08
C GLY A 70 16.64 6.09 -5.21
N THR A 71 15.97 5.12 -4.59
CA THR A 71 16.32 3.70 -4.59
C THR A 71 15.12 2.95 -5.16
N VAL A 72 15.30 2.32 -6.31
CA VAL A 72 14.25 1.51 -6.95
C VAL A 72 14.59 0.04 -6.73
N ALA A 73 13.81 -0.67 -5.92
CA ALA A 73 13.95 -2.12 -5.81
C ALA A 73 13.43 -2.78 -7.09
N LYS A 74 14.32 -3.43 -7.84
CA LYS A 74 14.00 -4.07 -9.13
C LYS A 74 13.59 -5.52 -8.93
N ASP A 75 14.27 -6.22 -8.04
CA ASP A 75 14.04 -7.64 -7.81
C ASP A 75 14.57 -8.08 -6.44
N LEU A 76 14.19 -9.29 -6.04
CA LEU A 76 14.66 -9.98 -4.85
C LEU A 76 15.33 -11.29 -5.25
N ASP A 77 16.58 -11.47 -4.83
CA ASP A 77 17.26 -12.75 -4.95
C ASP A 77 16.76 -13.68 -3.84
N ILE A 78 15.86 -14.61 -4.20
CA ILE A 78 15.21 -15.53 -3.26
C ILE A 78 15.75 -16.94 -3.48
N GLU A 79 16.50 -17.42 -2.49
CA GLU A 79 16.91 -18.81 -2.42
C GLU A 79 15.75 -19.68 -1.95
N ILE A 80 15.47 -20.76 -2.67
CA ILE A 80 14.43 -21.72 -2.33
C ILE A 80 15.08 -23.08 -2.10
N THR A 81 15.02 -23.57 -0.86
CA THR A 81 15.58 -24.87 -0.46
C THR A 81 14.49 -25.70 0.20
N GLY A 82 13.96 -26.69 -0.53
CA GLY A 82 12.81 -27.48 -0.06
C GLY A 82 11.57 -26.59 0.11
N ASP A 83 11.09 -26.47 1.35
CA ASP A 83 9.95 -25.65 1.75
C ASP A 83 10.35 -24.24 2.27
N LYS A 84 11.64 -23.97 2.43
CA LYS A 84 12.17 -22.68 2.90
C LYS A 84 12.43 -21.73 1.73
N LYS A 85 11.94 -20.49 1.83
CA LYS A 85 12.30 -19.36 0.96
C LYS A 85 13.06 -18.32 1.78
N THR A 86 14.21 -17.86 1.30
CA THR A 86 15.04 -16.88 2.01
C THR A 86 15.57 -15.84 1.05
N VAL A 87 15.30 -14.57 1.33
CA VAL A 87 15.83 -13.46 0.52
C VAL A 87 17.30 -13.26 0.89
N ARG A 88 18.19 -13.28 -0.11
CA ARG A 88 19.63 -13.07 0.07
C ARG A 88 20.07 -11.66 -0.30
N ASN A 89 19.46 -11.10 -1.34
CA ASN A 89 19.78 -9.75 -1.80
C ASN A 89 18.52 -9.01 -2.25
N ILE A 90 18.51 -7.70 -1.99
CA ILE A 90 17.59 -6.77 -2.66
C ILE A 90 18.39 -6.13 -3.80
N ILE A 91 17.97 -6.38 -5.04
CA ILE A 91 18.59 -5.80 -6.23
C ILE A 91 17.95 -4.43 -6.44
N THR A 92 18.74 -3.37 -6.29
CA THR A 92 18.25 -1.99 -6.37
C THR A 92 18.94 -1.21 -7.47
N GLU A 93 18.26 -0.21 -8.02
CA GLU A 93 18.87 0.83 -8.83
C GLU A 93 18.94 2.12 -7.99
N GLN A 94 20.15 2.66 -7.83
CA GLN A 94 20.41 3.88 -7.06
C GLN A 94 21.22 4.83 -7.94
N LYS A 95 20.70 6.04 -8.18
CA LYS A 95 21.36 7.05 -9.04
C LYS A 95 21.79 6.49 -10.42
N GLY A 96 20.99 5.60 -11.00
CA GLY A 96 21.25 4.99 -12.31
C GLY A 96 22.27 3.85 -12.32
N SER A 97 22.75 3.40 -11.15
CA SER A 97 23.64 2.23 -11.02
C SER A 97 22.95 1.13 -10.22
N GLU A 98 23.21 -0.12 -10.60
CA GLU A 98 22.75 -1.28 -9.84
C GLU A 98 23.55 -1.41 -8.54
N VAL A 99 22.85 -1.61 -7.42
CA VAL A 99 23.39 -1.77 -6.08
C VAL A 99 22.64 -2.91 -5.40
N ASN A 100 23.38 -3.89 -4.90
CA ASN A 100 22.82 -5.02 -4.16
C ASN A 100 22.90 -4.79 -2.66
N ILE A 101 21.76 -4.91 -1.98
CA ILE A 101 21.69 -4.88 -0.52
C ILE A 101 21.65 -6.31 -0.02
N ALA A 102 22.77 -6.80 0.50
CA ALA A 102 22.88 -8.15 1.05
C ALA A 102 22.16 -8.27 2.40
N LEU A 103 21.45 -9.38 2.58
CA LEU A 103 20.68 -9.68 3.78
C LEU A 103 21.30 -10.83 4.56
N ARG A 104 21.22 -10.75 5.88
CA ARG A 104 21.60 -11.81 6.83
C ARG A 104 20.39 -12.68 7.16
N GLU A 105 20.64 -13.81 7.81
CA GLU A 105 19.58 -14.77 8.14
C GLU A 105 18.47 -14.20 9.05
N ASN A 106 18.80 -13.21 9.89
CA ASN A 106 17.84 -12.59 10.82
C ASN A 106 17.26 -11.27 10.30
N ASP A 107 17.54 -10.90 9.05
CA ASP A 107 16.99 -9.69 8.44
C ASP A 107 15.61 -10.01 7.83
N PHE A 108 14.66 -9.10 8.02
CA PHE A 108 13.30 -9.25 7.51
C PHE A 108 13.05 -8.28 6.35
N VAL A 109 12.41 -8.79 5.31
CA VAL A 109 12.00 -7.99 4.14
C VAL A 109 10.49 -7.94 4.09
N ILE A 110 9.94 -6.73 4.07
CA ILE A 110 8.52 -6.48 3.86
C ILE A 110 8.36 -5.79 2.52
N VAL A 111 7.53 -6.35 1.65
CA VAL A 111 7.33 -5.88 0.28
C VAL A 111 5.89 -5.46 0.10
N THR A 112 5.68 -4.22 -0.35
CA THR A 112 4.40 -3.78 -0.90
C THR A 112 4.38 -4.12 -2.39
N THR A 113 3.65 -5.17 -2.77
CA THR A 113 3.57 -5.62 -4.17
C THR A 113 2.53 -4.84 -4.95
N GLY A 114 2.94 -4.21 -6.05
CA GLY A 114 2.08 -3.38 -6.88
C GLY A 114 1.77 -2.02 -6.26
N SER A 115 1.28 -1.10 -7.08
CA SER A 115 0.90 0.26 -6.67
C SER A 115 -0.24 0.75 -7.56
N MET A 116 -1.26 1.36 -6.96
CA MET A 116 -2.40 1.93 -7.70
C MET A 116 -2.07 3.27 -8.36
N THR A 117 -1.02 3.95 -7.90
CA THR A 117 -0.58 5.26 -8.41
C THR A 117 0.65 5.15 -9.31
N GLU A 118 1.09 3.92 -9.61
CA GLU A 118 2.18 3.68 -10.55
C GLU A 118 1.86 4.29 -11.91
N ASP A 119 2.88 4.83 -12.57
CA ASP A 119 2.78 5.42 -13.91
C ASP A 119 1.77 6.58 -14.07
N THR A 120 1.36 7.23 -12.97
CA THR A 120 0.49 8.42 -13.04
C THR A 120 1.14 9.54 -13.86
N ARG A 121 0.42 10.11 -14.82
CA ARG A 121 0.85 11.24 -15.66
C ARG A 121 0.16 12.53 -15.23
N TYR A 122 0.90 13.62 -15.19
CA TYR A 122 0.37 14.96 -14.96
C TYR A 122 0.38 15.72 -16.29
N GLY A 123 -0.77 16.26 -16.68
CA GLY A 123 -0.96 17.01 -17.93
C GLY A 123 -0.56 18.48 -17.85
#